data_AF-A0A660WGV0-F1
#
_entry.id   AF-A0A660WGV0-F1
#
_cell.length_a   1.000
_cell.length_b   1.000
_cell.length_c   1.000
_cell.angle_alpha   90.00
_cell.angle_beta   90.00
_cell.angle_gamma   90.00
#
_symmetry.space_group_name_H-M   'P 1'
#
loop_
_entity.id
_entity.type
_entity.pdbx_description
1 polymer ?
#
loop_
_entity_poly.entity_id
_entity_poly.type
_entity_poly.pdbx_seq_one_letter_code
_entity_poly.pdbx_strand_id
1 'polypeptide(L)'
;MSEKPGFLGSLFDFSFSEFVTTRVIKTLFVVAIVMVGLGTIGLIISGFSKSATMGVFMLLLSPLFFLLYVLFARIWLELIIVMFRIAENTGRLVEQNKSE
;
A
#
# COMPACT_ATOMS: atom_id res chain seq x y z
N MET A 1 12.67 19.38 -22.98
CA MET A 1 12.77 18.04 -22.38
C MET A 1 11.85 18.02 -21.18
N SER A 2 10.65 17.44 -21.29
CA SER A 2 9.72 17.37 -20.15
C SER A 2 10.26 16.35 -19.16
N GLU A 3 10.86 16.83 -18.08
CA GLU A 3 11.23 15.95 -16.97
C GLU A 3 9.95 15.29 -16.46
N LYS A 4 9.90 13.95 -16.53
CA LYS A 4 8.85 13.17 -15.89
C LYS A 4 8.87 13.54 -14.40
N PRO A 5 7.73 13.91 -13.79
CA PRO A 5 7.71 14.31 -12.39
C PRO A 5 8.33 13.21 -11.52
N GLY A 6 9.29 13.58 -10.69
CA GLY A 6 9.92 12.66 -9.74
C GLY A 6 8.90 12.06 -8.78
N PHE A 7 9.29 11.01 -8.06
CA PHE A 7 8.42 10.26 -7.14
C PHE A 7 7.59 11.17 -6.19
N LEU A 8 8.21 12.24 -5.68
CA LEU A 8 7.57 13.22 -4.79
C LEU A 8 6.57 14.10 -5.54
N GLY A 9 6.90 14.55 -6.76
CA GLY A 9 5.97 15.34 -7.59
C GLY A 9 4.74 14.53 -7.98
N SER A 10 4.90 13.23 -8.19
CA SER A 10 3.80 12.30 -8.46
C SER A 10 2.91 12.00 -7.25
N LEU A 11 3.41 12.17 -6.01
CA LEU A 11 2.61 12.00 -4.78
C LEU A 11 1.69 13.20 -4.50
N PHE A 12 2.09 14.41 -4.95
CA PHE A 12 1.32 15.64 -4.79
C PHE A 12 0.52 16.01 -6.05
N ASP A 13 0.44 15.11 -7.04
CA ASP A 13 -0.43 15.28 -8.19
C ASP A 13 -1.87 14.89 -7.82
N PHE A 14 -2.63 15.86 -7.32
CA PHE A 14 -4.04 15.72 -6.95
C PHE A 14 -4.99 15.63 -8.15
N SER A 15 -4.47 15.68 -9.38
CA SER A 15 -5.27 15.57 -10.62
C SER A 15 -5.80 14.15 -10.82
N PHE A 16 -5.13 13.11 -10.29
CA PHE A 16 -5.44 11.68 -10.51
C PHE A 16 -5.71 11.31 -11.99
N SER A 17 -5.29 12.14 -12.94
CA SER A 17 -5.74 12.10 -14.34
C SER A 17 -4.94 11.11 -15.20
N GLU A 18 -3.84 10.57 -14.67
CA GLU A 18 -3.14 9.41 -15.23
C GLU A 18 -3.00 8.33 -14.17
N PHE A 19 -2.89 7.07 -14.62
CA PHE A 19 -2.74 5.84 -13.84
C PHE A 19 -1.44 5.80 -13.00
N VAL A 20 -1.22 6.79 -12.14
CA VAL A 20 -0.07 6.94 -11.23
C VAL A 20 0.00 5.78 -10.24
N THR A 21 -1.13 5.17 -9.93
CA THR A 21 -1.24 4.12 -8.92
C THR A 21 -0.33 2.92 -9.18
N THR A 22 -0.20 2.46 -10.43
CA THR A 22 0.68 1.32 -10.77
C THR A 22 2.17 1.68 -10.66
N ARG A 23 2.52 2.96 -10.86
CA ARG A 23 3.90 3.46 -10.76
C ARG A 23 4.33 3.64 -9.29
N VAL A 24 3.41 4.06 -8.43
CA VAL A 24 3.68 4.42 -7.02
C VAL A 24 3.43 3.27 -6.04
N ILE A 25 2.85 2.14 -6.50
CA ILE A 25 2.50 1.00 -5.65
C ILE A 25 3.64 0.45 -4.80
N LYS A 26 4.87 0.43 -5.35
CA LYS A 26 6.06 -0.04 -4.61
C LYS A 26 6.30 0.84 -3.39
N THR A 27 6.20 2.15 -3.57
CA THR A 27 6.41 3.06 -2.45
C THR A 27 5.23 3.04 -1.47
N LEU A 28 3.99 2.89 -1.95
CA LEU A 28 2.84 2.67 -1.08
C LEU A 28 3.03 1.43 -0.19
N PHE A 29 3.59 0.35 -0.74
CA PHE A 29 3.89 -0.84 0.05
C PHE A 29 4.96 -0.59 1.12
N VAL A 30 6.03 0.11 0.78
CA VAL A 30 7.06 0.49 1.77
C VAL A 30 6.47 1.36 2.88
N VAL A 31 5.65 2.36 2.52
CA VAL A 31 4.95 3.20 3.49
C VAL A 31 4.02 2.35 4.37
N ALA A 32 3.27 1.40 3.78
CA ALA A 32 2.40 0.51 4.54
C ALA A 32 3.19 -0.35 5.54
N ILE A 33 4.33 -0.92 5.15
CA ILE A 33 5.21 -1.68 6.06
C ILE A 33 5.68 -0.80 7.22
N VAL A 34 6.13 0.42 6.94
CA VAL A 34 6.59 1.36 7.98
C VAL A 34 5.44 1.69 8.94
N MET A 35 4.26 2.00 8.41
CA MET A 35 3.07 2.31 9.21
C MET A 35 2.65 1.13 10.09
N VAL A 36 2.64 -0.09 9.56
CA VAL A 36 2.35 -1.31 10.33
C VAL A 36 3.42 -1.55 11.40
N GLY A 37 4.69 -1.31 11.08
CA GLY A 37 5.80 -1.41 12.04
C GLY A 37 5.64 -0.44 13.20
N LEU A 38 5.38 0.85 12.91
CA LEU A 38 5.13 1.87 13.92
C LEU A 38 3.88 1.55 14.76
N GLY A 39 2.80 1.12 14.13
CA GLY A 39 1.58 0.69 14.82
C GLY A 39 1.83 -0.50 15.76
N THR A 40 2.66 -1.45 15.32
CA THR A 40 3.05 -2.62 16.13
C THR A 40 3.87 -2.21 17.36
N ILE A 41 4.83 -1.29 17.19
CA ILE A 41 5.59 -0.71 18.31
C ILE A 41 4.64 0.02 19.28
N GLY A 42 3.71 0.82 18.75
CA GLY A 42 2.69 1.50 19.56
C GLY A 42 1.80 0.54 20.36
N LEU A 43 1.41 -0.60 19.77
CA LEU A 43 0.66 -1.66 20.48
C LEU A 43 1.46 -2.26 21.63
N ILE A 44 2.75 -2.53 21.43
CA ILE A 44 3.63 -3.04 22.48
C ILE A 44 3.72 -2.04 23.64
N ILE A 45 4.02 -0.77 23.33
CA ILE A 45 4.12 0.31 24.35
C ILE A 45 2.80 0.45 25.12
N SER A 46 1.66 0.44 24.42
CA SER A 46 0.32 0.48 25.02
C SER A 46 0.01 -0.74 25.91
N GLY A 47 0.54 -1.91 25.55
CA GLY A 47 0.46 -3.11 26.39
C GLY A 47 1.19 -2.92 27.71
N PHE A 48 2.44 -2.46 27.65
CA PHE A 48 3.27 -2.23 28.84
C PHE A 48 2.77 -1.08 29.72
N SER A 49 2.12 -0.06 29.14
CA SER A 49 1.53 1.03 29.93
C SER A 49 0.32 0.60 30.76
N LYS A 50 -0.35 -0.50 30.38
CA LYS A 50 -1.48 -1.09 31.13
C LYS A 50 -1.02 -2.05 32.23
N SER A 51 -0.14 -3.00 31.90
CA SER A 51 0.48 -3.91 32.88
C SER A 51 1.66 -4.69 32.27
N ALA A 52 2.55 -5.20 33.12
CA ALA A 52 3.67 -6.04 32.66
C ALA A 52 3.20 -7.31 31.95
N THR A 53 2.19 -7.99 32.48
CA THR A 53 1.60 -9.21 31.87
C THR A 53 1.02 -8.91 30.49
N MET A 54 0.29 -7.80 30.35
CA MET A 54 -0.30 -7.39 29.08
C MET A 54 0.78 -6.99 28.05
N GLY A 55 1.83 -6.29 28.50
CA GLY A 55 2.97 -5.94 27.67
C GLY A 55 3.69 -7.16 27.10
N VAL A 56 3.99 -8.16 27.94
CA VAL A 56 4.62 -9.42 27.50
C VAL A 56 3.72 -10.19 26.53
N PHE A 57 2.41 -10.27 26.81
CA PHE A 57 1.46 -10.89 25.90
C PHE A 57 1.45 -10.21 24.52
N MET A 58 1.37 -8.88 24.50
CA MET A 58 1.41 -8.09 23.26
C MET A 58 2.74 -8.22 22.52
N LEU A 59 3.86 -8.29 23.24
CA LEU A 59 5.18 -8.49 22.65
C LEU A 59 5.28 -9.83 21.93
N LEU A 60 4.75 -10.91 22.52
CA LEU A 60 4.72 -12.23 21.89
C LEU A 60 3.78 -12.29 20.67
N LEU A 61 2.66 -11.57 20.72
CA LEU A 61 1.67 -11.54 19.64
C LEU A 61 2.03 -10.55 18.52
N SER A 62 2.90 -9.59 18.80
CA SER A 62 3.28 -8.52 17.87
C SER A 62 3.88 -8.99 16.54
N PRO A 63 4.75 -10.02 16.45
CA PRO A 63 5.28 -10.48 15.17
C PRO A 63 4.19 -11.07 14.28
N LEU A 64 3.20 -11.75 14.89
CA LEU A 64 2.05 -12.30 14.19
C LEU A 64 1.16 -11.17 13.63
N PHE A 65 0.87 -10.15 14.44
CA PHE A 65 0.13 -8.97 13.97
C PHE A 65 0.85 -8.25 12.83
N PHE A 66 2.14 -7.98 12.98
CA PHE A 66 2.94 -7.33 11.94
C PHE A 66 2.86 -8.10 10.62
N LEU A 67 3.11 -9.42 10.65
CA LEU A 67 3.11 -10.26 9.46
C LEU A 67 1.72 -10.29 8.80
N LEU A 68 0.66 -10.48 9.58
CA LEU A 68 -0.70 -10.50 9.05
C LEU A 68 -1.09 -9.17 8.40
N TYR A 69 -0.82 -8.03 9.04
CA TYR A 69 -1.15 -6.73 8.48
C TYR A 69 -0.32 -6.38 7.25
N VAL A 70 0.96 -6.73 7.21
CA VAL A 70 1.79 -6.57 6.00
C VAL A 70 1.28 -7.46 4.86
N LEU A 71 0.88 -8.70 5.16
CA LEU A 71 0.29 -9.59 4.17
C LEU A 71 -1.04 -9.04 3.62
N PHE A 72 -1.91 -8.55 4.49
CA PHE A 72 -3.15 -7.89 4.06
C PHE A 72 -2.85 -6.67 3.20
N ALA A 73 -1.92 -5.80 3.61
CA ALA A 73 -1.52 -4.65 2.82
C ALA A 73 -1.02 -5.07 1.42
N ARG A 74 -0.27 -6.17 1.33
CA ARG A 74 0.17 -6.73 0.04
C ARG A 74 -1.01 -7.17 -0.82
N ILE A 75 -1.93 -7.95 -0.27
CA ILE A 75 -3.12 -8.44 -0.98
C ILE A 75 -3.96 -7.27 -1.49
N TRP A 76 -4.17 -6.25 -0.65
CA TRP A 76 -4.90 -5.04 -1.02
C TRP A 76 -4.24 -4.28 -2.18
N LEU A 77 -2.92 -4.09 -2.13
CA LEU A 77 -2.19 -3.44 -3.22
C LEU A 77 -2.23 -4.27 -4.51
N GLU A 78 -2.10 -5.59 -4.42
CA GLU A 78 -2.24 -6.48 -5.58
C GLU A 78 -3.64 -6.36 -6.20
N LEU A 79 -4.69 -6.32 -5.39
CA LEU A 79 -6.07 -6.12 -5.86
C LEU A 79 -6.24 -4.78 -6.58
N ILE A 80 -5.66 -3.70 -6.03
CA ILE A 80 -5.67 -2.38 -6.67
C ILE A 80 -4.99 -2.43 -8.03
N ILE A 81 -3.81 -3.06 -8.15
CA ILE A 81 -3.12 -3.23 -9.44
C ILE A 81 -4.00 -3.98 -10.43
N VAL A 82 -4.62 -5.08 -10.00
CA VAL A 82 -5.47 -5.91 -10.86
C VAL A 82 -6.62 -5.10 -11.43
N MET A 83 -7.30 -4.30 -10.60
CA MET A 83 -8.39 -3.42 -11.05
C MET A 83 -7.92 -2.42 -12.12
N PHE A 84 -6.76 -1.79 -11.90
CA PHE A 84 -6.19 -0.86 -12.88
C PHE A 84 -5.79 -1.55 -14.19
N ARG A 85 -5.20 -2.75 -14.12
CA ARG A 85 -4.85 -3.53 -15.32
C ARG A 85 -6.08 -3.94 -16.12
N ILE A 86 -7.18 -4.28 -15.44
CA ILE A 86 -8.45 -4.59 -16.11
C ILE A 86 -8.97 -3.36 -16.85
N ALA A 87 -8.98 -2.19 -16.21
CA ALA A 87 -9.42 -0.94 -16.85
C ALA A 87 -8.58 -0.60 -18.11
N GLU A 88 -7.26 -0.76 -18.03
CA GLU A 88 -6.35 -0.54 -19.16
C GLU A 88 -6.61 -1.54 -20.31
N ASN A 89 -6.76 -2.83 -19.99
CA ASN A 89 -7.05 -3.85 -20.99
C ASN A 89 -8.41 -3.62 -21.69
N THR A 90 -9.44 -3.21 -20.94
CA THR A 90 -10.75 -2.88 -21.51
C THR A 90 -10.65 -1.69 -22.47
N GLY A 91 -9.88 -0.66 -22.13
CA GLY A 91 -9.65 0.48 -23.03
C GLY A 91 -9.02 0.06 -24.36
N ARG A 92 -8.01 -0.82 -24.30
CA ARG A 92 -7.32 -1.33 -25.51
C ARG A 92 -8.24 -2.16 -26.41
N LEU A 93 -9.16 -2.94 -25.85
CA LEU A 93 -10.14 -3.72 -26.62
C LEU A 93 -11.10 -2.83 -27.42
N VAL A 94 -11.55 -1.71 -26.84
CA VAL A 94 -12.43 -0.75 -27.52
C VAL A 94 -11.71 -0.06 -28.68
N GLU A 95 -10.43 0.25 -28.51
CA GLU A 95 -9.63 0.89 -29.55
C GLU A 95 -9.38 -0.02 -30.75
N GLN A 96 -9.13 -1.33 -30.50
CA GLN A 96 -9.00 -2.33 -31.57
C GLN A 96 -10.31 -2.55 -32.35
N ASN A 97 -11.47 -2.52 -31.68
CA ASN A 97 -12.77 -2.68 -32.35
C ASN A 97 -13.12 -1.49 -33.27
N LYS A 98 -12.57 -0.30 -33.02
CA LYS A 98 -12.76 0.88 -33.89
C LYS A 98 -11.86 0.89 -35.13
N SER A 99 -10.84 0.05 -35.17
CA SER A 99 -9.89 -0.05 -36.30
C SER A 99 -10.23 -1.16 -37.29
N GLU A 100 -11.28 -1.95 -37.03
CA GLU A 100 -11.90 -2.90 -37.97
C GLU A 100 -13.17 -2.30 -38.59
#